data_AF-A0A6A3CLE0-F1
#
_entry.id   AF-A0A6A3CLE0-F1
#
_cell.length_a   1.000
_cell.length_b   1.000
_cell.length_c   1.000
_cell.angle_alpha   90.00
_cell.angle_beta   90.00
_cell.angle_gamma   90.00
#
_symmetry.space_group_name_H-M   'P 1'
#
loop_
_entity.id
_entity.type
_entity.pdbx_description
1 polymer ?
#
loop_
_entity_poly.entity_id
_entity_poly.type
_entity_poly.pdbx_seq_one_letter_code
_entity_poly.pdbx_strand_id
1 'polypeptide(L)'
;MAPDASVALAVRQKVQNFLNAACNGNLDLLKKIAAQLDDGEGLAKTVADIKDANKRGAIHFASREGKTEVCKFLLEELKLDVDTRDEDGETPLLHAARQGHTLTAKYLLECGANPTIPSHLGATALHHSAGIGNIELLKHILAKGVEVDGILSF
;
A
#
# COMPACT_ATOMS: atom_id res chain seq x y z
N MET A 1 0.12 22.55 29.48
CA MET A 1 -0.58 23.33 28.44
C MET A 1 -1.05 22.33 27.40
N ALA A 2 -2.35 22.25 27.12
CA ALA A 2 -2.83 21.42 26.02
C ALA A 2 -2.25 21.95 24.69
N PRO A 3 -1.86 21.09 23.74
CA PRO A 3 -1.51 21.55 22.40
C PRO A 3 -2.69 22.36 21.85
N ASP A 4 -2.40 23.55 21.32
CA ASP A 4 -3.40 24.42 20.68
C ASP A 4 -4.14 23.62 19.60
N ALA A 5 -5.47 23.64 19.65
CA ALA A 5 -6.33 22.95 18.69
C ALA A 5 -6.00 23.33 17.23
N SER A 6 -5.51 24.56 17.01
CA SER A 6 -5.01 25.04 15.72
C SER A 6 -3.80 24.24 15.23
N VAL A 7 -2.84 23.94 16.12
CA VAL A 7 -1.64 23.17 15.80
C VAL A 7 -2.01 21.72 15.48
N ALA A 8 -2.90 21.12 16.28
CA ALA A 8 -3.37 19.76 16.03
C ALA A 8 -4.12 19.65 14.68
N LEU A 9 -4.92 20.66 14.33
CA LEU A 9 -5.63 20.73 13.04
C LEU A 9 -4.65 20.86 11.87
N ALA A 10 -3.61 21.70 12.00
CA ALA A 10 -2.61 21.87 10.96
C ALA A 10 -1.84 20.57 10.66
N VAL A 11 -1.49 19.79 11.69
CA VAL A 11 -0.83 18.49 11.52
C VAL A 11 -1.76 17.50 10.81
N ARG A 12 -3.03 17.41 11.21
CA ARG A 12 -4.03 16.56 10.55
C ARG A 12 -4.20 16.90 9.08
N GLN A 13 -4.24 18.19 8.74
CA GLN A 13 -4.35 18.63 7.34
C GLN A 13 -3.11 18.23 6.53
N LYS A 14 -1.91 18.33 7.09
CA LYS A 14 -0.68 17.88 6.43
C LYS A 14 -0.70 16.37 6.17
N VAL A 15 -1.11 15.57 7.17
CA VAL A 15 -1.28 14.12 7.01
C VAL A 15 -2.28 13.79 5.90
N GLN A 16 -3.43 14.46 5.86
CA GLN A 16 -4.40 14.26 4.79
C GLN A 16 -3.82 14.63 3.42
N ASN A 17 -3.10 15.76 3.33
CA ASN A 17 -2.47 16.19 2.08
C ASN A 17 -1.38 15.21 1.63
N PHE A 18 -0.64 14.61 2.56
CA PHE A 18 0.35 13.57 2.28
C PHE A 18 -0.30 12.33 1.66
N LEU A 19 -1.36 11.81 2.29
CA LEU A 19 -2.08 10.64 1.77
C LEU A 19 -2.77 10.93 0.43
N ASN A 20 -3.30 12.15 0.25
CA ASN A 20 -3.85 12.60 -1.03
C ASN A 20 -2.77 12.68 -2.13
N ALA A 21 -1.55 13.09 -1.79
CA ALA A 21 -0.44 13.10 -2.74
C ALA A 21 -0.08 11.66 -3.19
N ALA A 22 -0.10 10.69 -2.27
CA ALA A 22 0.07 9.28 -2.61
C ALA A 22 -1.05 8.76 -3.53
N CYS A 23 -2.29 9.08 -3.18
CA CYS A 23 -3.50 8.72 -3.94
C CYS A 23 -3.47 9.26 -5.37
N ASN A 24 -3.03 10.51 -5.55
CA ASN A 24 -2.99 11.17 -6.86
C ASN A 24 -1.70 10.89 -7.65
N GLY A 25 -0.70 10.24 -7.05
CA GLY A 25 0.61 9.99 -7.68
C GLY A 25 1.51 11.22 -7.75
N ASN A 26 1.24 12.27 -6.96
CA ASN A 26 2.06 13.48 -6.93
C ASN A 26 3.29 13.24 -6.05
N LEU A 27 4.31 12.62 -6.63
CA LEU A 27 5.53 12.21 -5.92
C LEU A 27 6.28 13.39 -5.31
N ASP A 28 6.40 14.51 -6.03
CA ASP A 28 7.12 15.70 -5.53
C ASP A 28 6.44 16.29 -4.29
N LEU A 29 5.11 16.40 -4.33
CA LEU A 29 4.34 16.86 -3.18
C LEU A 29 4.42 15.87 -2.02
N LEU A 30 4.38 14.58 -2.31
CA LEU A 30 4.52 13.51 -1.32
C LEU A 30 5.88 13.62 -0.60
N LYS A 31 6.99 13.71 -1.35
CA LYS A 31 8.35 13.89 -0.80
C LYS A 31 8.46 15.19 0.01
N LYS A 32 7.91 16.29 -0.50
CA LYS A 32 7.90 17.59 0.17
C LYS A 32 7.16 17.55 1.50
N ILE A 33 5.96 16.97 1.55
CA ILE A 33 5.17 16.90 2.79
C ILE A 33 5.81 15.91 3.78
N ALA A 34 6.35 14.78 3.31
CA ALA A 34 7.06 13.82 4.16
C ALA A 34 8.22 14.50 4.92
N ALA A 35 9.05 15.28 4.20
CA ALA A 35 10.15 16.01 4.81
C ALA A 35 9.69 17.10 5.81
N GLN A 36 8.47 17.64 5.66
CA GLN A 36 7.89 18.60 6.61
C GLN A 36 7.27 17.95 7.85
N LEU A 37 6.98 16.65 7.78
CA LEU A 37 6.44 15.85 8.87
C LEU A 37 7.54 15.09 9.62
N ASP A 38 8.73 14.97 9.03
CA ASP A 38 9.89 14.34 9.65
C ASP A 38 10.40 15.22 10.80
N ASP A 39 10.26 14.74 12.02
CA ASP A 39 10.70 15.40 13.26
C ASP A 39 12.10 14.95 13.69
N GLY A 40 12.84 14.29 12.78
CA GLY A 40 14.20 13.80 13.00
C GLY A 40 14.26 12.33 13.40
N GLU A 41 13.12 11.65 13.50
CA GLU A 41 13.06 10.20 13.73
C GLU A 41 13.39 9.36 12.47
N GLY A 42 13.44 10.02 11.31
CA GLY A 42 13.86 9.43 10.05
C GLY A 42 12.70 9.25 9.09
N LEU A 43 12.86 9.75 7.87
CA LEU A 43 11.83 9.82 6.84
C LEU A 43 11.06 8.50 6.62
N ALA A 44 11.75 7.35 6.65
CA ALA A 44 11.11 6.04 6.48
C ALA A 44 10.13 5.72 7.63
N LYS A 45 10.54 5.96 8.88
CA LYS A 45 9.69 5.75 10.05
C LYS A 45 8.51 6.72 10.06
N THR A 46 8.79 8.01 9.83
CA THR A 46 7.76 9.04 9.70
C THR A 46 6.69 8.65 8.67
N VAL A 47 7.11 8.24 7.46
CA VAL A 47 6.17 7.84 6.40
C VAL A 47 5.40 6.56 6.76
N ALA A 48 6.04 5.58 7.41
CA ALA A 48 5.39 4.34 7.84
C ALA A 48 4.30 4.57 8.90
N ASP A 49 4.49 5.58 9.75
CA ASP A 49 3.55 5.93 10.83
C ASP A 49 2.39 6.80 10.34
N ILE A 50 2.51 7.47 9.19
CA ILE A 50 1.41 8.23 8.59
C ILE A 50 0.38 7.26 7.98
N LYS A 51 -0.72 7.09 8.70
CA LYS A 51 -1.86 6.23 8.32
C LYS A 51 -3.18 6.96 8.51
N ASP A 52 -4.20 6.54 7.76
CA ASP A 52 -5.57 6.96 8.02
C ASP A 52 -6.21 6.16 9.18
N ALA A 53 -7.49 6.42 9.44
CA ALA A 53 -8.24 5.74 10.51
C ALA A 53 -8.34 4.21 10.31
N ASN A 54 -8.20 3.71 9.08
CA ASN A 54 -8.22 2.28 8.76
C ASN A 54 -6.81 1.70 8.67
N LYS A 55 -5.80 2.37 9.28
CA LYS A 55 -4.37 2.00 9.25
C LYS A 55 -3.76 1.95 7.84
N ARG A 56 -4.40 2.59 6.84
CA ARG A 56 -3.86 2.63 5.47
C ARG A 56 -2.80 3.71 5.37
N GLY A 57 -1.56 3.28 5.14
CA GLY A 57 -0.44 4.17 4.80
C GLY A 57 -0.40 4.53 3.31
N ALA A 58 0.55 5.39 2.93
CA ALA A 58 0.72 5.87 1.55
C ALA A 58 0.80 4.76 0.49
N ILE A 59 1.46 3.64 0.81
CA ILE A 59 1.63 2.52 -0.13
C ILE A 59 0.29 1.83 -0.47
N HIS A 60 -0.67 1.77 0.47
CA HIS A 60 -2.00 1.23 0.21
C HIS A 60 -2.76 2.12 -0.78
N PHE A 61 -2.75 3.43 -0.55
CA PHE A 61 -3.38 4.41 -1.46
C PHE A 61 -2.72 4.39 -2.84
N ALA A 62 -1.39 4.45 -2.91
CA ALA A 62 -0.66 4.40 -4.17
C ALA A 62 -0.96 3.11 -4.96
N SER A 63 -1.00 1.97 -4.28
CA SER A 63 -1.28 0.67 -4.91
C SER A 63 -2.71 0.57 -5.41
N ARG A 64 -3.68 1.03 -4.60
CA ARG A 64 -5.10 1.07 -4.95
C ARG A 64 -5.39 1.95 -6.17
N GLU A 65 -4.61 3.00 -6.39
CA GLU A 65 -4.81 3.95 -7.51
C GLU A 65 -3.80 3.76 -8.65
N GLY A 66 -3.00 2.69 -8.62
CA GLY A 66 -2.06 2.33 -9.68
C GLY A 66 -0.85 3.28 -9.80
N LYS A 67 -0.45 3.96 -8.72
CA LYS A 67 0.65 4.94 -8.70
C LYS A 67 1.98 4.24 -8.48
N THR A 68 2.44 3.51 -9.49
CA THR A 68 3.66 2.68 -9.42
C THR A 68 4.91 3.47 -9.03
N GLU A 69 5.08 4.71 -9.51
CA GLU A 69 6.25 5.53 -9.15
C GLU A 69 6.27 5.95 -7.68
N VAL A 70 5.10 6.15 -7.06
CA VAL A 70 5.01 6.36 -5.62
C VAL A 70 5.37 5.06 -4.88
N CYS A 71 4.89 3.91 -5.36
CA CYS A 71 5.25 2.62 -4.76
C CYS A 71 6.77 2.37 -4.83
N LYS A 72 7.41 2.67 -5.97
CA LYS A 72 8.86 2.59 -6.14
C LYS A 72 9.61 3.42 -5.11
N PHE A 73 9.24 4.69 -4.96
CA PHE A 73 9.83 5.55 -3.95
C PHE A 73 9.72 4.94 -2.54
N LEU A 74 8.52 4.48 -2.17
CA LEU A 74 8.27 3.93 -0.83
C LEU A 74 9.05 2.63 -0.56
N LEU A 75 9.19 1.75 -1.55
CA LEU A 75 9.86 0.45 -1.37
C LEU A 75 11.37 0.52 -1.60
N GLU A 76 11.83 1.28 -2.59
CA GLU A 76 13.24 1.30 -2.98
C GLU A 76 14.03 2.37 -2.22
N GLU A 77 13.49 3.57 -2.05
CA GLU A 77 14.18 4.66 -1.33
C GLU A 77 13.92 4.55 0.18
N LEU A 78 12.68 4.30 0.61
CA LEU A 78 12.34 4.27 2.04
C LEU A 78 12.35 2.87 2.68
N LYS A 79 12.51 1.80 1.88
CA LYS A 79 12.56 0.41 2.36
C LYS A 79 11.38 0.00 3.24
N LEU A 80 10.18 0.51 2.93
CA LEU A 80 8.98 0.12 3.66
C LEU A 80 8.65 -1.35 3.44
N ASP A 81 7.96 -1.95 4.43
CA ASP A 81 7.42 -3.30 4.32
C ASP A 81 6.34 -3.36 3.23
N VAL A 82 6.58 -4.20 2.22
CA VAL A 82 5.69 -4.39 1.07
C VAL A 82 4.41 -5.13 1.46
N ASP A 83 4.43 -5.92 2.53
CA ASP A 83 3.31 -6.73 3.01
C ASP A 83 2.61 -6.10 4.23
N THR A 84 2.82 -4.79 4.44
CA THR A 84 2.11 -4.04 5.48
C THR A 84 0.59 -4.22 5.35
N ARG A 85 -0.12 -4.26 6.48
CA ARG A 85 -1.54 -4.59 6.55
C ARG A 85 -2.34 -3.43 7.12
N ASP A 86 -3.47 -3.14 6.47
CA ASP A 86 -4.46 -2.21 7.00
C ASP A 86 -5.43 -2.89 7.99
N GLU A 87 -6.48 -2.20 8.44
CA GLU A 87 -7.44 -2.74 9.41
C GLU A 87 -8.28 -3.91 8.89
N ASP A 88 -8.46 -4.04 7.57
CA ASP A 88 -9.14 -5.18 6.93
C ASP A 88 -8.16 -6.32 6.64
N GLY A 89 -6.90 -6.15 7.04
CA GLY A 89 -5.82 -7.06 6.77
C GLY A 89 -5.44 -7.08 5.29
N GLU A 90 -5.83 -6.08 4.49
CA GLU A 90 -5.44 -5.98 3.08
C GLU A 90 -4.00 -5.47 2.98
N THR A 91 -3.21 -6.11 2.11
CA THR A 91 -1.86 -5.63 1.74
C THR A 91 -1.93 -4.68 0.53
N PRO A 92 -0.87 -3.91 0.24
CA PRO A 92 -0.76 -3.14 -1.00
C PRO A 92 -1.07 -3.96 -2.27
N LEU A 93 -0.63 -5.22 -2.31
CA LEU A 93 -0.90 -6.11 -3.44
C LEU A 93 -2.39 -6.43 -3.59
N LEU A 94 -3.12 -6.63 -2.49
CA LEU A 94 -4.56 -6.87 -2.51
C LEU A 94 -5.30 -5.63 -3.03
N HIS A 95 -4.93 -4.43 -2.59
CA HIS A 95 -5.48 -3.16 -3.11
C HIS A 95 -5.26 -3.02 -4.63
N ALA A 96 -4.05 -3.27 -5.12
CA ALA A 96 -3.75 -3.19 -6.56
C ALA A 96 -4.50 -4.25 -7.37
N ALA A 97 -4.54 -5.50 -6.88
CA ALA A 97 -5.24 -6.60 -7.54
C ALA A 97 -6.75 -6.37 -7.62
N ARG A 98 -7.37 -5.90 -6.53
CA ARG A 98 -8.81 -5.60 -6.45
C ARG A 98 -9.25 -4.52 -7.42
N GLN A 99 -8.39 -3.54 -7.69
CA GLN A 99 -8.66 -2.45 -8.62
C GLN A 99 -8.15 -2.70 -10.05
N GLY A 100 -7.57 -3.87 -10.32
CA GLY A 100 -7.10 -4.23 -11.66
C GLY A 100 -5.83 -3.50 -12.12
N HIS A 101 -5.05 -2.93 -11.20
CA HIS A 101 -3.79 -2.26 -11.51
C HIS A 101 -2.65 -3.27 -11.72
N THR A 102 -2.72 -4.01 -12.82
CA THR A 102 -1.79 -5.11 -13.16
C THR A 102 -0.32 -4.70 -13.09
N LEU A 103 0.03 -3.54 -13.65
CA LEU A 103 1.40 -3.02 -13.64
C LEU A 103 1.92 -2.87 -12.20
N THR A 104 1.15 -2.22 -11.34
CA THR A 104 1.51 -1.98 -9.94
C THR A 104 1.55 -3.29 -9.15
N ALA A 105 0.57 -4.18 -9.35
CA ALA A 105 0.55 -5.49 -8.69
C ALA A 105 1.77 -6.35 -9.06
N LYS A 106 2.15 -6.39 -10.35
CA LYS A 106 3.37 -7.08 -10.81
C LYS A 106 4.62 -6.48 -10.18
N TYR A 107 4.72 -5.16 -10.15
CA TYR A 107 5.84 -4.48 -9.49
C TYR A 107 5.94 -4.84 -8.00
N LEU A 108 4.84 -4.83 -7.25
CA LEU A 108 4.83 -5.25 -5.85
C LEU A 108 5.32 -6.71 -5.68
N LEU A 109 4.92 -7.61 -6.58
CA LEU A 109 5.39 -8.99 -6.60
C LEU A 109 6.88 -9.12 -6.93
N GLU A 110 7.42 -8.24 -7.78
CA GLU A 110 8.87 -8.15 -8.07
C GLU A 110 9.65 -7.65 -6.85
N CYS A 111 9.05 -6.76 -6.05
CA CYS A 111 9.59 -6.32 -4.76
C CYS A 111 9.42 -7.34 -3.62
N GLY A 112 8.87 -8.53 -3.90
CA GLY A 112 8.75 -9.62 -2.94
C GLY A 112 7.44 -9.65 -2.14
N ALA A 113 6.40 -8.91 -2.54
CA ALA A 113 5.07 -9.04 -1.93
C ALA A 113 4.60 -10.49 -1.95
N ASN A 114 4.05 -10.98 -0.84
CA ASN A 114 3.53 -12.33 -0.75
C ASN A 114 2.07 -12.41 -1.26
N PRO A 115 1.80 -13.03 -2.43
CA PRO A 115 0.45 -13.15 -2.98
C PRO A 115 -0.49 -14.06 -2.19
N THR A 116 0.02 -14.85 -1.23
CA THR A 116 -0.78 -15.79 -0.45
C THR A 116 -1.34 -15.19 0.84
N ILE A 117 -0.98 -13.95 1.19
CA ILE A 117 -1.53 -13.27 2.38
C ILE A 117 -3.02 -12.98 2.12
N PRO A 118 -3.93 -13.53 2.95
CA PRO A 118 -5.35 -13.24 2.81
C PRO A 118 -5.74 -11.99 3.63
N SER A 119 -6.76 -11.27 3.17
CA SER A 119 -7.50 -10.30 4.00
C SER A 119 -8.23 -11.00 5.15
N HIS A 120 -8.83 -10.25 6.06
CA HIS A 120 -9.66 -10.82 7.13
C HIS A 120 -10.87 -11.61 6.61
N LEU A 121 -11.29 -11.39 5.37
CA LEU A 121 -12.35 -12.14 4.70
C LEU A 121 -11.83 -13.38 3.94
N GLY A 122 -10.54 -13.69 4.04
CA GLY A 122 -9.93 -14.82 3.33
C GLY A 122 -9.56 -14.54 1.87
N ALA A 123 -9.80 -13.32 1.37
CA ALA A 123 -9.50 -12.98 -0.03
C ALA A 123 -8.00 -12.76 -0.24
N THR A 124 -7.44 -13.32 -1.30
CA THR A 124 -6.04 -13.14 -1.71
C THR A 124 -5.96 -12.35 -3.02
N ALA A 125 -4.74 -11.98 -3.43
CA ALA A 125 -4.53 -11.36 -4.74
C ALA A 125 -5.05 -12.24 -5.89
N LEU A 126 -4.98 -13.57 -5.76
CA LEU A 126 -5.53 -14.51 -6.74
C LEU A 126 -7.06 -14.39 -6.82
N HIS A 127 -7.76 -14.38 -5.69
CA HIS A 127 -9.23 -14.20 -5.62
C HIS A 127 -9.68 -12.92 -6.32
N HIS A 128 -9.01 -11.80 -6.03
CA HIS A 128 -9.33 -10.51 -6.65
C HIS A 128 -9.07 -10.53 -8.16
N SER A 129 -7.92 -11.02 -8.60
CA SER A 129 -7.59 -11.10 -10.03
C SER A 129 -8.56 -11.99 -10.81
N ALA A 130 -9.02 -13.10 -10.23
CA ALA A 130 -10.04 -13.96 -10.81
C ALA A 130 -11.41 -13.26 -10.85
N GLY A 131 -11.82 -12.65 -9.73
CA GLY A 131 -13.14 -12.02 -9.59
C GLY A 131 -13.39 -10.87 -10.56
N ILE A 132 -12.34 -10.14 -10.96
CA ILE A 132 -12.45 -9.06 -11.95
C ILE A 132 -12.09 -9.51 -13.38
N GLY A 133 -11.73 -10.78 -13.58
CA GLY A 133 -11.31 -11.31 -14.89
C GLY A 133 -9.94 -10.82 -15.37
N ASN A 134 -9.04 -10.39 -14.47
CA ASN A 134 -7.69 -9.98 -14.81
C ASN A 134 -6.78 -11.19 -15.03
N ILE A 135 -6.92 -11.82 -16.21
CA ILE A 135 -6.21 -13.04 -16.60
C ILE A 135 -4.69 -12.84 -16.60
N GLU A 136 -4.21 -11.64 -16.93
CA GLU A 136 -2.79 -11.34 -16.97
C GLU A 136 -2.16 -11.39 -15.57
N LEU A 137 -2.75 -10.69 -14.59
CA LEU A 137 -2.27 -10.73 -13.21
C LEU A 137 -2.44 -12.13 -12.60
N LEU A 138 -3.57 -12.78 -12.85
CA LEU A 138 -3.85 -14.13 -12.39
C LEU A 138 -2.76 -15.11 -12.84
N LYS A 139 -2.45 -15.14 -14.13
CA LYS A 139 -1.37 -16.00 -14.67
C LYS A 139 -0.01 -15.65 -14.06
N HIS A 140 0.27 -14.38 -13.85
CA HIS A 140 1.53 -13.95 -13.25
C HIS A 140 1.67 -14.41 -11.79
N ILE A 141 0.60 -14.37 -11.00
CA ILE A 141 0.58 -14.89 -9.62
C ILE A 141 0.79 -16.40 -9.61
N LEU A 142 0.09 -17.15 -10.47
CA LEU A 142 0.24 -18.61 -10.57
C LEU A 142 1.65 -19.03 -10.98
N ALA A 143 2.30 -18.25 -11.85
CA ALA A 143 3.68 -18.50 -12.27
C ALA A 143 4.69 -18.38 -11.11
N LYS A 144 4.32 -17.74 -10.00
CA LYS A 144 5.14 -17.69 -8.77
C LYS A 144 4.93 -18.88 -7.83
N GLY A 145 4.19 -19.91 -8.25
CA GLY A 145 4.01 -21.15 -7.48
C GLY A 145 2.94 -21.06 -6.38
N VAL A 146 2.00 -20.12 -6.51
CA VAL A 146 0.86 -20.03 -5.58
C VAL A 146 -0.08 -21.21 -5.81
N GLU A 147 -0.31 -22.00 -4.77
CA GLU A 147 -1.31 -23.07 -4.79
C GLU A 147 -2.72 -22.48 -4.93
N VAL A 148 -3.51 -23.08 -5.82
CA VAL A 148 -4.87 -22.63 -6.17
C VAL A 148 -5.89 -23.15 -5.16
N ASP A 149 -5.62 -24.30 -4.56
CA ASP A 149 -6.52 -24.99 -3.66
C ASP A 149 -6.13 -24.71 -2.22
N GLY A 150 -6.83 -23.78 -1.57
CA GLY A 150 -6.71 -23.56 -0.12
C GLY A 150 -7.29 -24.71 0.74
N ILE A 151 -7.26 -25.95 0.24
CA ILE A 151 -7.84 -27.13 0.90
C ILE A 151 -6.72 -28.11 1.24
N LEU A 152 -6.31 -28.06 2.51
CA LEU A 152 -5.71 -29.12 3.32
C LEU A 152 -4.84 -30.15 2.57
N SER A 153 -3.53 -30.00 2.66
CA SER A 153 -2.63 -31.16 2.65
C SER A 153 -2.85 -31.96 3.94
N PHE A 154 -3.32 -33.21 3.78
CA PHE A 154 -3.44 -34.21 4.85
C PHE A 154 -2.08 -34.76 5.27
#